data_AF-A0A644UDW9-F1
#
_entry.id   AF-A0A644UDW9-F1
#
_cell.length_a   1.000
_cell.length_b   1.000
_cell.length_c   1.000
_cell.angle_alpha   90.00
_cell.angle_beta   90.00
_cell.angle_gamma   90.00
#
_symmetry.space_group_name_H-M   'P 1'
#
loop_
_entity.id
_entity.type
_entity.pdbx_description
1 polymer ?
#
loop_
_entity_poly.entity_id
_entity_poly.type
_entity_poly.pdbx_seq_one_letter_code
_entity_poly.pdbx_strand_id
1 'polypeptide(L)'
;MQKQQEYPPRHYLYQLAQNPHEVPLCQLVIMNRQALVDIRNTPFRKSIEAERVIAADMQQLGFLHSVTNRKYTDLFKRGLNFEIDFFHPELKIAVEVEKGEINNIWKNICKFAESPVVRHGVLLVPIVRQGQQNKSDFYENTIKRLCNIEKVFSFIESLLIIGY
;
A
#
# COMPACT_ATOMS: atom_id res chain seq x y z
N MET A 1 -20.43 21.49 9.27
CA MET A 1 -20.32 20.12 9.84
C MET A 1 -18.94 19.57 9.53
N GLN A 2 -18.12 19.28 10.54
CA GLN A 2 -16.88 18.54 10.33
C GLN A 2 -17.25 17.12 9.92
N LYS A 3 -16.89 16.69 8.70
CA LYS A 3 -16.95 15.26 8.32
C LYS A 3 -16.14 14.49 9.37
N GLN A 4 -16.76 13.56 10.09
CA GLN A 4 -16.01 12.50 10.77
C GLN A 4 -15.18 11.82 9.68
N GLN A 5 -13.85 11.96 9.76
CA GLN A 5 -12.96 11.24 8.88
C GLN A 5 -12.97 9.79 9.35
N GLU A 6 -13.52 8.92 8.51
CA GLU A 6 -13.49 7.47 8.68
C GLU A 6 -12.04 7.00 8.82
N TYR A 7 -11.77 6.14 9.81
CA TYR A 7 -10.46 5.51 10.00
C TYR A 7 -10.53 4.04 9.57
N PRO A 8 -9.56 3.54 8.78
CA PRO A 8 -8.47 4.32 8.17
C PRO A 8 -8.98 5.23 7.03
N PRO A 9 -8.39 6.44 6.85
CA PRO A 9 -8.67 7.23 5.67
C PRO A 9 -8.17 6.46 4.44
N ARG A 10 -8.97 6.50 3.38
CA ARG A 10 -8.66 5.82 2.13
C ARG A 10 -9.04 6.69 0.94
N HIS A 11 -8.29 6.55 -0.14
CA HIS A 11 -8.51 7.33 -1.35
C HIS A 11 -8.08 6.53 -2.58
N TYR A 12 -8.90 6.52 -3.61
CA TYR A 12 -8.49 6.00 -4.91
C TYR A 12 -7.75 7.09 -5.67
N LEU A 13 -6.49 6.82 -6.01
CA LEU A 13 -5.72 7.64 -6.96
C LEU A 13 -6.09 7.32 -8.40
N TYR A 14 -6.60 6.11 -8.63
CA TYR A 14 -7.13 5.63 -9.90
C TYR A 14 -8.16 4.53 -9.64
N GLN A 15 -9.27 4.52 -10.37
CA GLN A 15 -10.35 3.55 -10.17
C GLN A 15 -11.17 3.31 -11.46
N LEU A 16 -10.83 2.26 -12.19
CA LEU A 16 -11.72 1.63 -13.18
C LEU A 16 -12.62 0.57 -12.53
N ALA A 17 -12.09 -0.15 -11.53
CA ALA A 17 -12.80 -1.15 -10.76
C ALA A 17 -12.49 -1.00 -9.27
N GLN A 18 -13.45 -1.35 -8.40
CA GLN A 18 -13.22 -1.33 -6.96
C GLN A 18 -12.19 -2.38 -6.56
N ASN A 19 -11.29 -2.06 -5.62
CA ASN A 19 -10.40 -3.06 -5.05
C ASN A 19 -11.22 -4.03 -4.18
N PRO A 20 -11.23 -5.35 -4.46
CA PRO A 20 -12.08 -6.30 -3.75
C PRO A 20 -11.67 -6.48 -2.28
N HIS A 21 -10.45 -6.11 -1.90
CA HIS A 21 -9.97 -6.13 -0.52
C HIS A 21 -9.90 -4.76 0.15
N GLU A 22 -10.55 -3.71 -0.40
CA GLU A 22 -10.61 -2.40 0.26
C GLU A 22 -11.09 -2.52 1.72
N VAL A 23 -12.23 -3.17 1.96
CA VAL A 23 -12.81 -3.32 3.30
C VAL A 23 -11.98 -4.25 4.19
N PRO A 24 -11.59 -5.47 3.75
CA PRO A 24 -10.68 -6.33 4.52
C PRO A 24 -9.37 -5.66 4.93
N LEU A 25 -8.72 -4.91 4.03
CA LEU A 25 -7.47 -4.21 4.33
C LEU A 25 -7.70 -3.07 5.34
N CYS A 26 -8.82 -2.36 5.26
CA CYS A 26 -9.19 -1.38 6.27
C CYS A 26 -9.36 -2.03 7.64
N GLN A 27 -10.03 -3.18 7.71
CA GLN A 27 -10.24 -3.91 8.96
C GLN A 27 -8.91 -4.40 9.56
N LEU A 28 -7.98 -4.86 8.72
CA LEU A 28 -6.64 -5.25 9.13
C LEU A 28 -5.85 -4.09 9.74
N VAL A 29 -5.95 -2.89 9.14
CA VAL A 29 -5.34 -1.67 9.70
C VAL A 29 -5.96 -1.32 11.06
N ILE A 30 -7.28 -1.46 11.20
CA ILE A 30 -7.99 -1.22 12.48
C ILE A 30 -7.52 -2.18 13.56
N MET A 31 -7.43 -3.47 13.25
CA MET A 31 -6.99 -4.52 14.19
C MET A 31 -5.56 -4.31 14.67
N ASN A 32 -4.68 -3.85 13.78
CA ASN A 32 -3.25 -3.64 14.06
C ASN A 32 -2.89 -2.20 14.46
N ARG A 33 -3.90 -1.35 14.68
CA ARG A 33 -3.72 0.11 14.83
C ARG A 33 -2.65 0.49 15.85
N GLN A 34 -2.67 -0.11 17.03
CA GLN A 34 -1.74 0.28 18.09
C GLN A 34 -0.28 -0.02 17.70
N ALA A 35 -0.01 -1.23 17.21
CA ALA A 35 1.32 -1.64 16.79
C ALA A 35 1.83 -0.82 15.59
N LEU A 36 0.95 -0.52 14.62
CA LEU A 36 1.27 0.33 13.47
C LEU A 36 1.60 1.77 13.90
N VAL A 37 0.85 2.32 14.86
CA VAL A 37 1.10 3.64 15.46
C VAL A 37 2.44 3.68 16.20
N ASP A 38 2.78 2.63 16.94
CA ASP A 38 4.03 2.54 17.69
C ASP A 38 5.24 2.53 16.75
N ILE A 39 5.16 1.77 15.66
CA ILE A 39 6.21 1.73 14.62
C ILE A 39 6.33 3.07 13.89
N ARG A 40 5.19 3.70 13.56
CA ARG A 40 5.15 5.01 12.93
C ARG A 40 5.86 6.06 13.79
N ASN A 41 5.56 6.10 15.08
CA ASN A 41 6.05 7.12 16.00
C ASN A 41 7.52 6.91 16.39
N THR A 42 8.04 5.68 16.23
CA THR A 42 9.42 5.38 16.60
C THR A 42 10.41 5.82 15.49
N PRO A 43 11.41 6.65 15.82
CA PRO A 43 12.49 7.01 14.90
C PRO A 43 13.22 5.79 14.34
N PHE A 44 13.71 5.88 13.10
CA PHE A 44 14.56 4.89 12.44
C PHE A 44 13.93 3.50 12.18
N ARG A 45 12.72 3.22 12.68
CA ARG A 45 11.98 2.02 12.31
C ARG A 45 11.64 2.06 10.82
N LYS A 46 11.88 0.96 10.10
CA LYS A 46 11.70 0.85 8.63
C LYS A 46 10.31 0.28 8.27
N SER A 47 9.89 0.41 7.02
CA SER A 47 8.62 -0.14 6.51
C SER A 47 8.48 -1.65 6.82
N ILE A 48 9.57 -2.41 6.73
CA ILE A 48 9.62 -3.85 7.03
C ILE A 48 9.12 -4.25 8.41
N GLU A 49 9.13 -3.30 9.36
CA GLU A 49 8.65 -3.57 10.71
C GLU A 49 7.12 -3.45 10.77
N ALA A 50 6.54 -2.53 10.01
CA ALA A 50 5.09 -2.45 9.83
C ALA A 50 4.58 -3.66 9.03
N GLU A 51 5.31 -4.08 7.99
CA GLU A 51 5.01 -5.31 7.24
C GLU A 51 4.96 -6.53 8.17
N ARG A 52 5.97 -6.71 9.04
CA ARG A 52 6.02 -7.83 9.99
C ARG A 52 4.84 -7.85 10.96
N VAL A 53 4.34 -6.70 11.39
CA VAL A 53 3.18 -6.62 12.28
C VAL A 53 1.94 -7.19 11.61
N ILE A 54 1.72 -6.86 10.34
CA ILE A 54 0.49 -7.27 9.63
C ILE A 54 0.62 -8.58 8.88
N ALA A 55 1.81 -9.18 8.81
CA ALA A 55 2.10 -10.29 7.91
C ALA A 55 1.21 -11.52 8.15
N ALA A 56 0.94 -11.87 9.41
CA ALA A 56 0.07 -13.01 9.73
C ALA A 56 -1.38 -12.78 9.30
N ASP A 57 -1.91 -11.57 9.51
CA ASP A 57 -3.28 -11.22 9.11
C ASP A 57 -3.41 -11.10 7.58
N MET A 58 -2.38 -10.58 6.91
CA MET A 58 -2.30 -10.56 5.45
C MET A 58 -2.33 -11.98 4.88
N GLN A 59 -1.64 -12.94 5.50
CA GLN A 59 -1.68 -14.35 5.09
C GLN A 59 -3.06 -14.98 5.27
N GLN A 60 -3.79 -14.64 6.34
CA GLN A 60 -5.18 -15.09 6.54
C GLN A 60 -6.11 -14.54 5.46
N LEU A 61 -5.82 -13.35 4.94
CA LEU A 61 -6.49 -12.76 3.78
C LEU A 61 -6.01 -13.32 2.42
N GLY A 62 -5.19 -14.37 2.40
CA GLY A 62 -4.73 -15.02 1.16
C GLY A 62 -3.53 -14.35 0.49
N PHE A 63 -2.88 -13.37 1.12
CA PHE A 63 -1.67 -12.76 0.57
C PHE A 63 -0.43 -13.61 0.82
N LEU A 64 0.41 -13.69 -0.20
CA LEU A 64 1.80 -14.12 -0.11
C LEU A 64 2.64 -12.92 0.36
N HIS A 65 3.62 -13.15 1.24
CA HIS A 65 4.50 -12.11 1.78
C HIS A 65 5.90 -12.16 1.13
N SER A 66 6.52 -11.00 0.91
CA SER A 66 7.87 -10.79 0.33
C SER A 66 8.02 -11.57 -1.00
N VAL A 67 7.24 -11.16 -1.99
CA VAL A 67 6.99 -11.93 -3.22
C VAL A 67 7.86 -11.43 -4.35
N THR A 68 8.64 -12.34 -4.92
CA THR A 68 9.48 -12.13 -6.11
C THR A 68 9.11 -13.15 -7.18
N ASN A 69 9.73 -13.06 -8.36
CA ASN A 69 9.60 -14.06 -9.42
C ASN A 69 9.94 -15.50 -9.00
N ARG A 70 10.62 -15.70 -7.86
CA ARG A 70 10.88 -17.03 -7.29
C ARG A 70 9.64 -17.65 -6.64
N LYS A 71 8.78 -16.82 -6.04
CA LYS A 71 7.53 -17.25 -5.39
C LYS A 71 6.35 -17.25 -6.35
N TYR A 72 6.36 -16.35 -7.34
CA TYR A 72 5.32 -16.27 -8.36
C TYR A 72 5.96 -15.94 -9.71
N THR A 73 6.13 -16.96 -10.56
CA THR A 73 6.96 -16.90 -11.79
C THR A 73 6.58 -15.77 -12.73
N ASP A 74 5.29 -15.46 -12.83
CA ASP A 74 4.77 -14.47 -13.78
C ASP A 74 4.61 -13.08 -13.16
N LEU A 75 5.18 -12.83 -11.97
CA LEU A 75 4.99 -11.57 -11.25
C LEU A 75 5.58 -10.38 -12.01
N PHE A 76 6.77 -10.57 -12.58
CA PHE A 76 7.45 -9.58 -13.41
C PHE A 76 8.10 -10.26 -14.63
N LYS A 77 8.39 -9.47 -15.67
CA LYS A 77 9.19 -9.95 -16.81
C LYS A 77 10.55 -10.48 -16.33
N ARG A 78 11.06 -11.53 -17.00
CA ARG A 78 12.37 -12.12 -16.68
C ARG A 78 13.47 -11.05 -16.70
N GLY A 79 14.37 -11.09 -15.72
CA GLY A 79 15.46 -10.13 -15.55
C GLY A 79 15.16 -8.98 -14.60
N LEU A 80 13.88 -8.77 -14.24
CA LEU A 80 13.51 -7.83 -13.17
C LEU A 80 13.60 -8.51 -11.80
N ASN A 81 14.27 -7.85 -10.86
CA ASN A 81 14.44 -8.30 -9.47
C ASN A 81 13.64 -7.44 -8.50
N PHE A 82 12.37 -7.19 -8.82
CA PHE A 82 11.46 -6.52 -7.91
C PHE A 82 10.87 -7.49 -6.88
N GLU A 83 10.56 -6.92 -5.73
CA GLU A 83 9.84 -7.57 -4.64
C GLU A 83 8.60 -6.75 -4.32
N ILE A 84 7.48 -7.45 -4.13
CA ILE A 84 6.24 -6.89 -3.60
C ILE A 84 6.05 -7.38 -2.17
N ASP A 85 5.79 -6.48 -1.23
CA ASP A 85 5.63 -6.83 0.19
C ASP A 85 4.51 -7.85 0.37
N PHE A 86 3.34 -7.62 -0.22
CA PHE A 86 2.25 -8.59 -0.23
C PHE A 86 1.56 -8.71 -1.59
N PHE A 87 1.35 -9.93 -2.06
CA PHE A 87 0.64 -10.21 -3.31
C PHE A 87 -0.43 -11.27 -3.12
N HIS A 88 -1.66 -10.97 -3.56
CA HIS A 88 -2.77 -11.92 -3.60
C HIS A 88 -2.89 -12.51 -5.01
N PRO A 89 -2.56 -13.79 -5.24
CA PRO A 89 -2.50 -14.35 -6.60
C PRO A 89 -3.85 -14.41 -7.32
N GLU A 90 -4.91 -14.79 -6.62
CA GLU A 90 -6.25 -14.94 -7.20
C GLU A 90 -6.88 -13.60 -7.55
N LEU A 91 -6.91 -12.68 -6.59
CA LEU A 91 -7.47 -11.33 -6.76
C LEU A 91 -6.51 -10.32 -7.42
N LYS A 92 -5.26 -10.72 -7.69
CA LYS A 92 -4.24 -9.91 -8.38
C LYS A 92 -3.98 -8.56 -7.70
N ILE A 93 -3.93 -8.57 -6.38
CA ILE A 93 -3.73 -7.38 -5.54
C ILE A 93 -2.29 -7.34 -5.08
N ALA A 94 -1.60 -6.23 -5.32
CA ALA A 94 -0.30 -5.94 -4.73
C ALA A 94 -0.44 -4.85 -3.67
N VAL A 95 0.15 -5.08 -2.50
CA VAL A 95 0.17 -4.13 -1.39
C VAL A 95 1.63 -3.84 -1.04
N GLU A 96 1.95 -2.56 -0.94
CA GLU A 96 3.26 -2.07 -0.48
C GLU A 96 3.06 -1.19 0.75
N VAL A 97 3.88 -1.42 1.77
CA VAL A 97 3.87 -0.66 3.02
C VAL A 97 5.01 0.34 2.96
N GLU A 98 4.74 1.64 3.11
CA GLU A 98 5.77 2.65 2.95
C GLU A 98 5.73 3.72 4.05
N LYS A 99 6.84 3.86 4.77
CA LYS A 99 6.99 4.82 5.86
C LYS A 99 7.70 6.11 5.43
N GLY A 100 6.97 6.96 4.69
CA GLY A 100 7.26 8.41 4.68
C GLY A 100 8.26 8.94 3.64
N GLU A 101 8.71 8.12 2.69
CA GLU A 101 9.57 8.55 1.59
C GLU A 101 8.84 8.52 0.24
N ILE A 102 8.54 9.70 -0.30
CA ILE A 102 7.78 9.85 -1.55
C ILE A 102 8.45 9.18 -2.76
N ASN A 103 9.79 9.09 -2.78
CA ASN A 103 10.51 8.42 -3.85
C ASN A 103 10.28 6.90 -3.83
N ASN A 104 10.09 6.31 -2.64
CA ASN A 104 9.78 4.89 -2.52
C ASN A 104 8.33 4.63 -2.92
N ILE A 105 7.41 5.54 -2.61
CA ILE A 105 6.03 5.50 -3.14
C ILE A 105 6.04 5.43 -4.68
N TRP A 106 6.81 6.29 -5.36
CA TRP A 106 6.92 6.25 -6.82
C TRP A 106 7.52 4.93 -7.33
N LYS A 107 8.56 4.39 -6.67
CA LYS A 107 9.11 3.08 -7.02
C LYS A 107 8.04 1.98 -6.91
N ASN A 108 7.26 1.98 -5.84
CA ASN A 108 6.21 0.99 -5.60
C ASN A 108 5.12 1.06 -6.66
N ILE A 109 4.75 2.27 -7.07
CA ILE A 109 3.83 2.46 -8.19
C ILE A 109 4.42 1.93 -9.50
N CYS A 110 5.70 2.18 -9.79
CA CYS A 110 6.36 1.59 -10.97
C CYS A 110 6.38 0.07 -10.90
N LYS A 111 6.62 -0.55 -9.73
CA LYS A 111 6.51 -2.00 -9.56
C LYS A 111 5.11 -2.48 -9.99
N PHE A 112 4.05 -1.85 -9.50
CA PHE A 112 2.68 -2.24 -9.87
C PHE A 112 2.44 -2.14 -11.38
N ALA A 113 2.95 -1.08 -12.03
CA ALA A 113 2.78 -0.84 -13.46
C ALA A 113 3.58 -1.83 -14.34
N GLU A 114 4.77 -2.23 -13.88
CA GLU A 114 5.65 -3.16 -14.60
C GLU A 114 5.19 -4.63 -14.49
N SER A 115 4.38 -4.96 -13.49
CA SER A 115 3.84 -6.30 -13.33
C SER A 115 2.71 -6.57 -14.35
N PRO A 116 2.80 -7.63 -15.18
CA PRO A 116 1.73 -7.97 -16.11
C PRO A 116 0.49 -8.55 -15.40
N VAL A 117 0.63 -9.00 -14.15
CA VAL A 117 -0.41 -9.71 -13.41
C VAL A 117 -1.11 -8.86 -12.36
N VAL A 118 -0.51 -7.79 -11.86
CA VAL A 118 -1.16 -6.91 -10.89
C VAL A 118 -2.31 -6.16 -11.57
N ARG A 119 -3.49 -6.22 -10.94
CA ARG A 119 -4.69 -5.47 -11.33
C ARG A 119 -5.08 -4.42 -10.31
N HIS A 120 -4.78 -4.64 -9.03
CA HIS A 120 -5.06 -3.65 -7.99
C HIS A 120 -3.81 -3.35 -7.19
N GLY A 121 -3.35 -2.11 -7.21
CA GLY A 121 -2.26 -1.61 -6.38
C GLY A 121 -2.80 -0.98 -5.09
N VAL A 122 -2.16 -1.25 -3.97
CA VAL A 122 -2.47 -0.64 -2.68
C VAL A 122 -1.20 -0.11 -2.03
N LEU A 123 -1.26 1.13 -1.56
CA LEU A 123 -0.23 1.75 -0.74
C LEU A 123 -0.74 1.88 0.69
N LEU A 124 -0.10 1.20 1.64
CA LEU A 124 -0.31 1.43 3.07
C LEU A 124 0.71 2.47 3.55
N VAL A 125 0.23 3.62 4.00
CA VAL A 125 1.11 4.73 4.42
C VAL A 125 0.70 5.32 5.76
N PRO A 126 1.62 5.91 6.55
CA PRO A 126 1.23 6.60 7.77
C PRO A 126 0.33 7.82 7.53
N ILE A 127 -0.71 7.98 8.36
CA ILE A 127 -1.54 9.20 8.37
C ILE A 127 -0.80 10.38 9.00
N VAL A 128 0.25 10.16 9.79
CA VAL A 128 0.98 11.23 10.46
C VAL A 128 2.47 10.98 10.30
N ARG A 129 3.24 12.02 9.95
CA ARG A 129 4.69 11.90 9.88
C ARG A 129 5.28 11.99 11.29
N GLN A 130 6.34 11.22 11.54
CA GLN A 130 7.08 11.22 12.80
C GLN A 130 7.37 12.66 13.28
N GLY A 131 6.97 12.99 14.51
CA GLY A 131 7.23 14.29 15.13
C GLY A 131 6.23 15.41 14.84
N GLN A 132 5.17 15.18 14.05
CA GLN A 132 4.09 16.16 13.83
C GLN A 132 2.81 15.71 14.57
N GLN A 133 2.16 16.62 15.30
CA GLN A 133 0.96 16.33 16.09
C GLN A 133 -0.37 16.61 15.36
N ASN A 134 -0.35 17.36 14.25
CA ASN A 134 -1.56 17.71 13.49
C ASN A 134 -1.71 16.86 12.22
N LYS A 135 -2.98 16.63 11.80
CA LYS A 135 -3.35 15.86 10.59
C LYS A 135 -2.48 16.27 9.38
N SER A 136 -2.00 15.24 8.71
CA SER A 136 -0.81 15.15 7.86
C SER A 136 -0.65 16.15 6.72
N ASP A 137 0.61 16.56 6.53
CA ASP A 137 1.17 16.90 5.23
C ASP A 137 1.44 15.64 4.36
N PHE A 138 1.83 14.48 4.88
CA PHE A 138 2.34 13.37 4.04
C PHE A 138 1.29 12.60 3.21
N TYR A 139 0.19 12.13 3.82
CA TYR A 139 -0.90 11.43 3.11
C TYR A 139 -1.54 12.35 2.07
N GLU A 140 -1.89 13.57 2.48
CA GLU A 140 -2.45 14.59 1.59
C GLU A 140 -1.44 15.04 0.51
N ASN A 141 -0.15 15.22 0.84
CA ASN A 141 0.87 15.53 -0.18
C ASN A 141 1.12 14.35 -1.11
N THR A 142 0.97 13.11 -0.65
CA THR A 142 1.08 11.93 -1.50
C THR A 142 -0.06 11.93 -2.51
N ILE A 143 -1.30 12.14 -2.06
CA ILE A 143 -2.46 12.30 -2.96
C ILE A 143 -2.22 13.44 -3.95
N LYS A 144 -1.85 14.63 -3.48
CA LYS A 144 -1.59 15.80 -4.34
C LYS A 144 -0.47 15.57 -5.35
N ARG A 145 0.58 14.84 -4.99
CA ARG A 145 1.72 14.56 -5.89
C ARG A 145 1.39 13.47 -6.92
N LEU A 146 0.40 12.64 -6.66
CA LEU A 146 0.02 11.50 -7.50
C LEU A 146 -1.26 11.74 -8.31
N CYS A 147 -1.91 12.90 -8.19
CA CYS A 147 -3.23 13.16 -8.79
C CYS A 147 -3.28 13.11 -10.33
N ASN A 148 -2.15 13.08 -11.03
CA ASN A 148 -2.09 13.04 -12.50
C ASN A 148 -1.61 11.69 -13.06
N ILE A 149 -1.65 10.63 -12.24
CA ILE A 149 -1.00 9.36 -12.55
C ILE A 149 -1.76 8.47 -13.55
N GLU A 150 -2.99 8.84 -13.89
CA GLU A 150 -3.92 8.07 -14.73
C GLU A 150 -3.35 7.67 -16.10
N LYS A 151 -2.23 8.26 -16.54
CA LYS A 151 -1.55 7.97 -17.82
C LYS A 151 -0.43 6.92 -17.75
N VAL A 152 -0.07 6.42 -16.56
CA VAL A 152 1.08 5.52 -16.38
C VAL A 152 0.69 4.03 -16.41
N PHE A 153 -0.60 3.70 -16.29
CA PHE A 153 -1.05 2.32 -16.06
C PHE A 153 -1.76 1.71 -17.26
N SER A 154 -1.10 0.77 -17.94
CA SER A 154 -1.75 -0.03 -18.99
C SER A 154 -2.52 -1.24 -18.45
N PHE A 155 -2.20 -1.71 -17.24
CA PHE A 155 -2.69 -3.00 -16.70
C PHE A 155 -3.40 -2.92 -15.35
N ILE A 156 -3.31 -1.79 -14.65
CA ILE A 156 -3.92 -1.62 -13.32
C ILE A 156 -5.36 -1.13 -13.49
N GLU A 157 -6.28 -1.71 -12.73
CA GLU A 157 -7.71 -1.36 -12.66
C GLU A 157 -8.02 -0.47 -11.46
N SER A 158 -7.21 -0.50 -10.40
CA SER A 158 -7.25 0.52 -9.35
C SER A 158 -5.95 0.70 -8.59
N LEU A 159 -5.73 1.94 -8.12
CA LEU A 159 -4.66 2.32 -7.22
C LEU A 159 -5.28 2.98 -5.98
N LEU A 160 -5.20 2.28 -4.85
CA LEU A 160 -5.79 2.69 -3.58
C LEU A 160 -4.69 3.08 -2.60
N ILE A 161 -4.88 4.17 -1.88
CA ILE A 161 -4.05 4.52 -0.71
C ILE A 161 -4.88 4.35 0.56
N ILE A 162 -4.33 3.68 1.57
CA ILE A 162 -4.96 3.50 2.89
C ILE A 162 -3.97 4.00 3.94
N GLY A 163 -4.46 4.89 4.81
CA GLY A 163 -3.67 5.46 5.89
C GLY A 163 -3.68 4.61 7.15
N TYR A 164 -2.53 4.38 7.80
CA TYR A 164 -2.44 3.75 9.13
C TYR A 164 -1.98 4.71 10.25
#